data_AF-A0A1C9WAQ8-F1
#
_entry.id   AF-A0A1C9WAQ8-F1
#
_cell.length_a   1.000
_cell.length_b   1.000
_cell.length_c   1.000
_cell.angle_alpha   90.00
_cell.angle_beta   90.00
_cell.angle_gamma   90.00
#
_symmetry.space_group_name_H-M   'P 1'
#
loop_
_entity.id
_entity.type
_entity.pdbx_description
1 polymer ?
#
loop_
_entity_poly.entity_id
_entity_poly.type
_entity_poly.pdbx_seq_one_letter_code
_entity_poly.pdbx_strand_id
1 'polypeptide(L)'
;MARQLSQLLGLCLILCSPVLLAAAGGKTYLDYKVPGLDKPAIRQADILPLIQELRQSPLLRVEEIAHSYEGRPIVSIAIGQGDTRVMLWSQMHGDEPTATPALFDLLSYITAPEQAEWREGWMDDLTLVMVPMLNPDGAERNTRHNAQSFDVNRDAKALQSPEGRALMALAKSFKPHFGFNLHDQSRHYGVGQTDRMATISVLAPAYNEAREVNASRERAMKLIGLLVQQIDPFIGEHIAKYDDTYAWRAFGDTFSEMGISTILIESGAHPNDPNRQVARHMNFEMLVAAIDSIASGSYESSSASAYDAIPFNQDDAFVDVKIDNIRAGKGRDSYLTDIAINRRYGSVSVVDAGDLSNLYGALSFDADGSLYQAPKAYPLQETLELTDQRYLDLLRRGYGYFVGDSELLVKETRLPVVMNPRNPQGERPARRHGATFLLSDEDGVRLAVLDGELVDVRSGDSVQLAAD
;
A
#
# COMPACT_ATOMS: atom_id res chain seq x y z
N MET A 1 -17.47 26.11 40.22
CA MET A 1 -16.55 27.28 40.22
C MET A 1 -15.28 26.84 39.52
N ALA A 2 -15.21 27.05 38.21
CA ALA A 2 -14.47 28.17 37.61
C ALA A 2 -12.96 28.00 37.83
N ARG A 3 -12.28 27.39 36.84
CA ARG A 3 -11.52 28.08 35.77
C ARG A 3 -10.12 28.50 36.26
N GLN A 4 -9.06 28.05 35.60
CA GLN A 4 -8.43 28.84 34.52
C GLN A 4 -7.14 28.18 33.99
N LEU A 5 -7.10 28.06 32.66
CA LEU A 5 -5.97 28.26 31.75
C LEU A 5 -4.67 27.48 31.97
N SER A 6 -4.48 26.50 31.10
CA SER A 6 -3.19 26.31 30.40
C SER A 6 -3.50 25.88 28.96
N GLN A 7 -3.85 26.86 28.13
CA GLN A 7 -3.80 26.77 26.68
C GLN A 7 -2.35 27.00 26.22
N LEU A 8 -2.03 26.42 25.06
CA LEU A 8 -0.96 26.84 24.13
C LEU A 8 0.48 26.56 24.57
N LEU A 9 0.93 25.30 24.43
CA LEU A 9 2.31 24.99 24.02
C LEU A 9 2.37 23.52 23.60
N GLY A 10 2.59 23.28 22.31
CA GLY A 10 2.71 21.92 21.77
C GLY A 10 2.25 21.72 20.33
N LEU A 11 1.95 22.78 19.57
CA LEU A 11 1.83 22.68 18.10
C LEU A 11 3.13 23.17 17.44
N CYS A 12 4.24 22.53 17.79
CA CYS A 12 5.39 22.38 16.91
C CYS A 12 5.59 20.89 16.73
N LEU A 13 4.64 20.27 16.02
CA LEU A 13 4.97 19.08 15.26
C LEU A 13 6.10 19.50 14.34
N ILE A 14 7.29 18.98 14.64
CA ILE A 14 8.41 18.96 13.74
C ILE A 14 7.90 18.22 12.52
N LEU A 15 7.36 18.99 11.56
CA LEU A 15 7.60 18.68 10.17
C LEU A 15 9.13 18.55 10.11
N CYS A 16 9.64 17.32 10.03
CA CYS A 16 10.87 17.10 9.29
C CYS A 16 10.54 17.52 7.86
N SER A 17 10.48 18.83 7.65
CA SER A 17 10.35 19.43 6.36
C SER A 17 11.57 18.97 5.54
N PRO A 18 11.45 18.80 4.22
CA PRO A 18 12.58 18.53 3.32
C PRO A 18 13.65 19.65 3.28
N VAL A 19 13.61 20.57 4.26
CA VAL A 19 14.41 21.79 4.39
C VAL A 19 15.82 21.53 4.92
N LEU A 20 16.16 20.33 5.41
CA LEU A 20 17.53 20.00 5.82
C LEU A 20 18.44 19.49 4.68
N LEU A 21 17.90 19.14 3.49
CA LEU A 21 18.71 18.89 2.29
C LEU A 21 18.79 20.10 1.33
N ALA A 22 17.88 21.06 1.45
CA ALA A 22 17.86 22.25 0.58
C ALA A 22 19.00 23.25 0.84
N ALA A 23 19.83 23.04 1.87
CA ALA A 23 20.93 23.93 2.22
C ALA A 23 22.15 23.84 1.27
N ALA A 24 22.10 23.02 0.22
CA ALA A 24 23.17 22.87 -0.76
C ALA A 24 22.71 23.05 -2.22
N GLY A 25 21.64 23.80 -2.50
CA GLY A 25 21.23 24.09 -3.89
C GLY A 25 20.95 22.86 -4.76
N GLY A 26 20.77 21.68 -4.14
CA GLY A 26 20.53 20.40 -4.79
C GLY A 26 19.04 20.20 -5.05
N LYS A 27 18.74 19.64 -6.22
CA LYS A 27 17.40 19.18 -6.58
C LYS A 27 16.97 18.02 -5.66
N THR A 28 15.68 17.88 -5.44
CA THR A 28 15.07 16.86 -4.58
C THR A 28 14.24 15.88 -5.40
N TYR A 29 13.85 14.74 -4.82
CA TYR A 29 12.87 13.82 -5.41
C TYR A 29 11.64 14.54 -6.01
N LEU A 30 11.16 15.61 -5.35
CA LEU A 30 9.98 16.35 -5.79
C LEU A 30 10.14 17.01 -7.17
N ASP A 31 11.37 17.29 -7.60
CA ASP A 31 11.64 17.86 -8.93
C ASP A 31 11.43 16.85 -10.07
N TYR A 32 11.44 15.56 -9.74
CA TYR A 32 11.32 14.44 -10.68
C TYR A 32 10.01 13.66 -10.53
N LYS A 33 9.21 14.00 -9.51
CA LYS A 33 7.92 13.37 -9.27
C LYS A 33 6.95 13.69 -10.41
N VAL A 34 6.56 12.67 -11.16
CA VAL A 34 5.60 12.82 -12.27
C VAL A 34 4.20 13.14 -11.74
N PRO A 35 3.60 14.27 -12.16
CA PRO A 35 2.29 14.69 -11.68
C PRO A 35 1.16 13.80 -12.21
N GLY A 36 0.01 13.81 -11.53
CA GLY A 36 -1.19 13.07 -11.97
C GLY A 36 -1.19 11.57 -11.66
N LEU A 37 -0.16 11.06 -10.98
CA LEU A 37 -0.02 9.66 -10.56
C LEU A 37 -0.17 9.45 -9.03
N ASP A 38 -0.66 10.46 -8.32
CA ASP A 38 -1.07 10.34 -6.91
C ASP A 38 -2.54 9.88 -6.86
N LYS A 39 -2.74 8.56 -6.98
CA LYS A 39 -4.05 7.93 -7.16
C LYS A 39 -4.10 6.58 -6.44
N PRO A 40 -5.29 6.13 -6.00
CA PRO A 40 -5.46 4.81 -5.37
C PRO A 40 -5.29 3.65 -6.37
N ALA A 41 -5.52 3.90 -7.66
CA ALA A 41 -5.28 2.93 -8.73
C ALA A 41 -4.64 3.64 -9.93
N ILE A 42 -3.70 2.94 -10.58
CA ILE A 42 -3.04 3.40 -11.80
C ILE A 42 -3.47 2.49 -12.94
N ARG A 43 -4.13 3.10 -13.93
CA ARG A 43 -4.69 2.42 -15.11
C ARG A 43 -3.84 2.68 -16.34
N GLN A 44 -4.11 1.93 -17.40
CA GLN A 44 -3.34 2.08 -18.63
C GLN A 44 -3.48 3.49 -19.22
N ALA A 45 -4.68 4.06 -19.14
CA ALA A 45 -4.96 5.44 -19.58
C ALA A 45 -4.13 6.50 -18.84
N ASP A 46 -3.70 6.25 -17.61
CA ASP A 46 -2.89 7.18 -16.83
C ASP A 46 -1.44 7.23 -17.33
N ILE A 47 -0.93 6.13 -17.88
CA ILE A 47 0.49 5.98 -18.25
C ILE A 47 0.74 6.01 -19.76
N LEU A 48 -0.25 5.74 -20.61
CA LEU A 48 -0.08 5.77 -22.06
C LEU A 48 0.41 7.12 -22.60
N PRO A 49 -0.10 8.28 -22.14
CA PRO A 49 0.45 9.57 -22.57
C PRO A 49 1.94 9.71 -22.24
N LEU A 50 2.35 9.27 -21.05
CA LEU A 50 3.75 9.29 -20.62
C LEU A 50 4.62 8.37 -21.49
N ILE A 51 4.14 7.17 -21.80
CA ILE A 51 4.84 6.23 -22.69
C ILE A 51 5.03 6.84 -24.10
N GLN A 52 4.02 7.56 -24.63
CA GLN A 52 4.12 8.19 -25.94
C GLN A 52 5.12 9.35 -25.96
N GLU A 53 5.23 10.10 -24.86
CA GLU A 53 6.25 11.12 -24.68
C GLU A 53 7.66 10.49 -24.64
N LEU A 54 7.84 9.43 -23.83
CA LEU A 54 9.12 8.72 -23.71
C LEU A 54 9.59 8.11 -25.04
N ARG A 55 8.67 7.71 -25.93
CA ARG A 55 9.00 7.26 -27.30
C ARG A 55 9.71 8.32 -28.15
N GLN A 56 9.57 9.60 -27.82
CA GLN A 56 10.26 10.69 -28.53
C GLN A 56 11.68 10.91 -28.03
N SER A 57 12.05 10.32 -26.88
CA SER A 57 13.38 10.47 -26.31
C SER A 57 14.38 9.60 -27.08
N PRO A 58 15.48 10.17 -27.63
CA PRO A 58 16.52 9.39 -28.28
C PRO A 58 17.35 8.55 -27.29
N LEU A 59 17.20 8.80 -25.98
CA LEU A 59 17.88 8.04 -24.92
C LEU A 59 17.20 6.69 -24.65
N LEU A 60 15.92 6.55 -25.02
CA LEU A 60 15.09 5.42 -24.61
C LEU A 60 14.69 4.57 -25.80
N ARG A 61 14.75 3.24 -25.63
CA ARG A 61 14.11 2.30 -26.53
C ARG A 61 12.81 1.82 -25.90
N VAL A 62 11.69 2.24 -26.47
CA VAL A 62 10.35 1.87 -25.99
C VAL A 62 9.73 0.86 -26.96
N GLU A 63 9.49 -0.35 -26.49
CA GLU A 63 9.03 -1.47 -27.31
C GLU A 63 7.78 -2.09 -26.69
N GLU A 64 6.78 -2.36 -27.51
CA GLU A 64 5.67 -3.22 -27.12
C GLU A 64 6.14 -4.68 -27.22
N ILE A 65 6.10 -5.39 -26.10
CA ILE A 65 6.64 -6.75 -25.99
C ILE A 65 5.55 -7.83 -26.07
N ALA A 66 4.31 -7.46 -25.78
CA ALA A 66 3.14 -8.35 -25.81
C ALA A 66 1.84 -7.56 -25.72
N HIS A 67 0.73 -8.27 -25.78
CA HIS A 67 -0.59 -7.78 -25.38
C HIS A 67 -1.14 -8.66 -24.26
N SER A 68 -1.94 -8.07 -23.36
CA SER A 68 -2.74 -8.80 -22.36
C SER A 68 -3.83 -9.65 -23.00
N TYR A 69 -4.57 -10.40 -22.18
CA TYR A 69 -5.68 -11.22 -22.66
C TYR A 69 -6.77 -10.40 -23.36
N GLU A 70 -7.11 -9.22 -22.86
CA GLU A 70 -8.09 -8.32 -23.47
C GLU A 70 -7.47 -7.40 -24.56
N GLY A 71 -6.21 -7.63 -24.94
CA GLY A 71 -5.57 -6.92 -26.05
C GLY A 71 -5.01 -5.55 -25.69
N ARG A 72 -4.67 -5.30 -24.41
CA ARG A 72 -3.97 -4.08 -23.99
C ARG A 72 -2.46 -4.24 -24.16
N PRO A 73 -1.73 -3.24 -24.69
CA PRO A 73 -0.29 -3.36 -24.89
C PRO A 73 0.49 -3.46 -23.58
N ILE A 74 1.49 -4.34 -23.56
CA ILE A 74 2.51 -4.46 -22.51
C ILE A 74 3.80 -3.89 -23.09
N VAL A 75 4.34 -2.86 -22.45
CA VAL A 75 5.46 -2.06 -22.98
C VAL A 75 6.68 -2.24 -22.08
N SER A 76 7.84 -2.39 -22.72
CA SER A 76 9.15 -2.28 -22.10
C SER A 76 9.84 -0.97 -22.48
N ILE A 77 10.64 -0.45 -21.56
CA ILE A 77 11.42 0.78 -21.74
C ILE A 77 12.86 0.48 -21.36
N ALA A 78 13.79 0.65 -22.29
CA ALA A 78 15.20 0.33 -22.10
C ALA A 78 16.11 1.55 -22.27
N ILE A 79 17.22 1.56 -21.54
CA ILE A 79 18.27 2.58 -21.61
C ILE A 79 19.63 1.97 -21.27
N GLY A 80 20.70 2.54 -21.83
CA GLY A 80 22.06 2.07 -21.63
C GLY A 80 22.44 0.97 -22.60
N GLN A 81 23.72 0.62 -22.60
CA GLN A 81 24.32 -0.33 -23.53
C GLN A 81 25.39 -1.22 -22.90
N GLY A 82 25.55 -1.15 -21.58
CA GLY A 82 26.55 -1.93 -20.87
C GLY A 82 26.19 -3.39 -20.64
N ASP A 83 27.20 -4.18 -20.31
CA ASP A 83 27.11 -5.63 -20.18
C ASP A 83 26.35 -6.09 -18.92
N THR A 84 26.31 -5.27 -17.87
CA THR A 84 25.51 -5.56 -16.68
C THR A 84 24.06 -5.23 -16.97
N ARG A 85 23.14 -6.16 -16.67
CA ARG A 85 21.77 -6.12 -17.18
C ARG A 85 20.82 -6.13 -16.00
N VAL A 86 19.98 -5.11 -15.90
CA VAL A 86 19.04 -4.93 -14.81
C VAL A 86 17.63 -4.89 -15.36
N MET A 87 16.77 -5.78 -14.88
CA MET A 87 15.37 -5.86 -15.28
C MET A 87 14.49 -5.42 -14.12
N LEU A 88 13.51 -4.56 -14.37
CA LEU A 88 12.55 -4.09 -13.38
C LEU A 88 11.13 -4.30 -13.91
N TRP A 89 10.22 -4.77 -13.07
CA TRP A 89 8.81 -4.90 -13.46
C TRP A 89 7.90 -4.56 -12.28
N SER A 90 6.78 -3.93 -12.59
CA SER A 90 5.76 -3.55 -11.61
C SER A 90 4.37 -3.97 -12.05
N GLN A 91 3.45 -3.93 -11.09
CA GLN A 91 2.01 -4.10 -11.30
C GLN A 91 1.67 -5.38 -12.09
N MET A 92 2.34 -6.48 -11.72
CA MET A 92 1.94 -7.82 -12.17
C MET A 92 0.66 -8.29 -11.47
N HIS A 93 0.41 -7.77 -10.28
CA HIS A 93 -0.91 -7.69 -9.68
C HIS A 93 -1.49 -6.32 -10.00
N GLY A 94 -2.73 -6.27 -10.47
CA GLY A 94 -3.32 -5.05 -10.98
C GLY A 94 -3.66 -4.01 -9.92
N ASP A 95 -3.91 -4.46 -8.69
CA ASP A 95 -4.23 -3.67 -7.49
C ASP A 95 -2.99 -3.23 -6.69
N GLU A 96 -1.79 -3.39 -7.25
CA GLU A 96 -0.53 -2.99 -6.62
C GLU A 96 0.15 -1.89 -7.45
N PRO A 97 -0.38 -0.65 -7.46
CA PRO A 97 0.02 0.38 -8.39
C PRO A 97 1.30 1.13 -8.02
N THR A 98 1.78 1.08 -6.78
CA THR A 98 2.73 2.09 -6.22
C THR A 98 4.04 2.20 -6.98
N ALA A 99 4.59 1.06 -7.43
CA ALA A 99 5.86 1.02 -8.13
C ALA A 99 5.78 1.57 -9.57
N THR A 100 4.61 1.52 -10.21
CA THR A 100 4.43 2.03 -11.58
C THR A 100 4.76 3.53 -11.67
N PRO A 101 4.18 4.41 -10.83
CA PRO A 101 4.59 5.81 -10.74
C PRO A 101 6.07 6.01 -10.35
N ALA A 102 6.63 5.17 -9.47
CA ALA A 102 8.04 5.28 -9.09
C ALA A 102 8.99 5.03 -10.26
N LEU A 103 8.65 4.10 -11.16
CA LEU A 103 9.40 3.90 -12.41
C LEU A 103 9.31 5.11 -13.35
N PHE A 104 8.16 5.81 -13.39
CA PHE A 104 8.04 7.06 -14.15
C PHE A 104 8.83 8.21 -13.51
N ASP A 105 8.89 8.30 -12.18
CA ASP A 105 9.76 9.25 -11.47
C ASP A 105 11.23 8.99 -11.79
N LEU A 106 11.65 7.72 -11.79
CA LEU A 106 12.99 7.30 -12.17
C LEU A 106 13.30 7.67 -13.62
N LEU A 107 12.37 7.42 -14.55
CA LEU A 107 12.53 7.80 -15.96
C LEU A 107 12.64 9.31 -16.12
N SER A 108 11.84 10.09 -15.38
CA SER A 108 11.93 11.56 -15.36
C SER A 108 13.31 12.01 -14.87
N TYR A 109 13.83 11.43 -13.80
CA TYR A 109 15.18 11.68 -13.30
C TYR A 109 16.26 11.32 -14.32
N ILE A 110 16.22 10.11 -14.86
CA ILE A 110 17.18 9.63 -15.86
C ILE A 110 17.22 10.54 -17.07
N THR A 111 16.06 10.96 -17.59
CA THR A 111 15.98 11.74 -18.83
C THR A 111 16.19 13.24 -18.64
N ALA A 112 16.26 13.71 -17.40
CA ALA A 112 16.45 15.12 -17.11
C ALA A 112 17.81 15.61 -17.66
N PRO A 113 17.87 16.77 -18.33
CA PRO A 113 19.11 17.30 -18.92
C PRO A 113 20.23 17.47 -17.89
N GLU A 114 19.90 17.94 -16.69
CA GLU A 114 20.87 18.12 -15.61
C GLU A 114 21.43 16.82 -15.03
N GLN A 115 20.77 15.68 -15.27
CA GLN A 115 21.27 14.37 -14.84
C GLN A 115 22.15 13.70 -15.91
N ALA A 116 22.60 14.47 -16.91
CA ALA A 116 23.44 13.93 -17.97
C ALA A 116 24.74 13.31 -17.45
N GLU A 117 25.45 14.00 -16.55
CA GLU A 117 26.71 13.49 -15.99
C GLU A 117 26.48 12.20 -15.17
N TRP A 118 25.48 12.20 -14.29
CA TRP A 118 25.10 11.00 -13.53
C TRP A 118 24.73 9.83 -14.45
N ARG A 119 23.88 10.09 -15.44
CA ARG A 119 23.42 9.09 -16.42
C ARG A 119 24.58 8.53 -17.25
N GLU A 120 25.44 9.39 -17.77
CA GLU A 120 26.62 8.99 -18.54
C GLU A 120 27.62 8.17 -17.70
N GLY A 121 27.64 8.39 -16.38
CA GLY A 121 28.47 7.64 -15.44
C GLY A 121 28.16 6.15 -15.32
N TRP A 122 27.00 5.67 -15.81
CA TRP A 122 26.63 4.25 -15.75
C TRP A 122 26.12 3.66 -17.06
N MET A 123 25.75 4.46 -18.06
CA MET A 123 25.11 3.97 -19.30
C MET A 123 25.97 3.00 -20.13
N ASP A 124 27.29 3.08 -20.01
CA ASP A 124 28.23 2.16 -20.67
C ASP A 124 28.49 0.88 -19.86
N ASP A 125 28.13 0.87 -18.58
CA ASP A 125 28.30 -0.29 -17.68
C ASP A 125 27.00 -1.08 -17.53
N LEU A 126 25.86 -0.40 -17.55
CA LEU A 126 24.54 -0.99 -17.37
C LEU A 126 23.66 -0.87 -18.63
N THR A 127 22.83 -1.89 -18.82
CA THR A 127 21.60 -1.83 -19.61
C THR A 127 20.42 -2.07 -18.68
N LEU A 128 19.49 -1.13 -18.63
CA LEU A 128 18.24 -1.23 -17.86
C LEU A 128 17.09 -1.60 -18.80
N VAL A 129 16.19 -2.48 -18.36
CA VAL A 129 14.90 -2.74 -19.00
C VAL A 129 13.80 -2.72 -17.95
N MET A 130 12.83 -1.82 -18.13
CA MET A 130 11.68 -1.64 -17.24
C MET A 130 10.39 -2.09 -17.94
N VAL A 131 9.51 -2.78 -17.22
CA VAL A 131 8.13 -3.08 -17.62
C VAL A 131 7.20 -2.39 -16.62
N PRO A 132 6.76 -1.14 -16.87
CA PRO A 132 6.01 -0.35 -15.88
C PRO A 132 4.63 -0.91 -15.53
N MET A 133 4.01 -1.71 -16.39
CA MET A 133 2.71 -2.31 -16.09
C MET A 133 2.61 -3.65 -16.79
N LEU A 134 2.83 -4.73 -16.05
CA LEU A 134 2.81 -6.08 -16.62
C LEU A 134 1.38 -6.62 -16.80
N ASN A 135 0.46 -6.32 -15.89
CA ASN A 135 -0.93 -6.79 -15.91
C ASN A 135 -1.92 -5.63 -16.10
N PRO A 136 -2.02 -5.06 -17.31
CA PRO A 136 -2.92 -3.93 -17.56
C PRO A 136 -4.40 -4.30 -17.41
N ASP A 137 -4.78 -5.57 -17.63
CA ASP A 137 -6.17 -6.01 -17.45
C ASP A 137 -6.60 -6.03 -15.98
N GLY A 138 -5.72 -6.51 -15.10
CA GLY A 138 -5.91 -6.42 -13.65
C GLY A 138 -5.94 -4.97 -13.18
N ALA A 139 -5.06 -4.12 -13.73
CA ALA A 139 -4.98 -2.70 -13.41
C ALA A 139 -6.30 -1.95 -13.69
N GLU A 140 -6.91 -2.18 -14.85
CA GLU A 140 -8.22 -1.58 -15.18
C GLU A 140 -9.32 -1.97 -14.18
N ARG A 141 -9.26 -3.22 -13.68
CA ARG A 141 -10.23 -3.80 -12.76
C ARG A 141 -9.90 -3.53 -11.28
N ASN A 142 -8.73 -2.97 -10.99
CA ASN A 142 -8.16 -2.88 -9.65
C ASN A 142 -8.21 -4.24 -8.92
N THR A 143 -7.68 -5.28 -9.56
CA THR A 143 -7.64 -6.63 -9.00
C THR A 143 -6.25 -7.24 -9.09
N ARG A 144 -5.88 -8.03 -8.09
CA ARG A 144 -4.67 -8.85 -8.09
C ARG A 144 -4.51 -9.72 -9.32
N HIS A 145 -5.61 -10.30 -9.79
CA HIS A 145 -5.62 -11.25 -10.90
C HIS A 145 -5.74 -10.54 -12.25
N ASN A 146 -5.29 -11.18 -13.33
CA ASN A 146 -5.54 -10.70 -14.70
C ASN A 146 -7.01 -10.98 -15.14
N ALA A 147 -7.37 -10.62 -16.37
CA ALA A 147 -8.73 -10.86 -16.90
C ALA A 147 -9.17 -12.33 -16.89
N GLN A 148 -8.22 -13.28 -16.93
CA GLN A 148 -8.48 -14.71 -16.86
C GLN A 148 -8.63 -15.23 -15.41
N SER A 149 -8.61 -14.33 -14.42
CA SER A 149 -8.56 -14.67 -12.99
C SER A 149 -7.30 -15.42 -12.56
N PHE A 150 -6.20 -15.31 -13.30
CA PHE A 150 -4.91 -15.87 -12.92
C PHE A 150 -4.12 -14.88 -12.08
N ASP A 151 -3.56 -15.36 -10.97
CA ASP A 151 -2.48 -14.65 -10.27
C ASP A 151 -1.23 -14.87 -11.13
N VAL A 152 -0.79 -13.81 -11.82
CA VAL A 152 0.36 -13.86 -12.73
C VAL A 152 1.62 -14.28 -11.96
N ASN A 153 1.76 -13.87 -10.69
CA ASN A 153 2.85 -14.27 -9.81
C ASN A 153 2.69 -15.69 -9.22
N ARG A 154 1.77 -16.49 -9.76
CA ARG A 154 1.63 -17.91 -9.45
C ARG A 154 1.62 -18.78 -10.72
N ASP A 155 2.05 -18.20 -11.84
CA ASP A 155 2.06 -18.80 -13.17
C ASP A 155 3.48 -18.89 -13.78
N ALA A 156 4.56 -18.64 -13.02
CA ALA A 156 5.93 -18.59 -13.55
C ALA A 156 6.44 -19.93 -14.14
N LYS A 157 5.85 -21.05 -13.73
CA LYS A 157 6.21 -22.39 -14.21
C LYS A 157 5.31 -22.86 -15.37
N ALA A 158 4.03 -22.53 -15.32
CA ALA A 158 3.04 -23.00 -16.30
C ALA A 158 2.90 -22.03 -17.50
N LEU A 159 3.13 -20.74 -17.28
CA LEU A 159 3.15 -19.68 -18.30
C LEU A 159 1.86 -19.66 -19.16
N GLN A 160 0.71 -19.79 -18.50
CA GLN A 160 -0.61 -19.82 -19.15
C GLN A 160 -1.13 -18.41 -19.47
N SER A 161 -0.76 -17.40 -18.69
CA SER A 161 -1.10 -16.01 -18.93
C SER A 161 -0.22 -15.38 -20.03
N PRO A 162 -0.75 -14.53 -20.92
CA PRO A 162 0.07 -13.78 -21.87
C PRO A 162 1.08 -12.86 -21.16
N GLU A 163 0.69 -12.28 -20.02
CA GLU A 163 1.56 -11.45 -19.19
C GLU A 163 2.77 -12.25 -18.68
N GLY A 164 2.53 -13.42 -18.10
CA GLY A 164 3.59 -14.30 -17.60
C GLY A 164 4.53 -14.79 -18.70
N ARG A 165 3.99 -15.15 -19.88
CA ARG A 165 4.82 -15.50 -21.05
C ARG A 165 5.71 -14.35 -21.50
N ALA A 166 5.18 -13.13 -21.54
CA ALA A 166 5.92 -11.94 -21.95
C ALA A 166 7.10 -11.68 -21.01
N LEU A 167 6.87 -11.67 -19.69
CA LEU A 167 7.93 -11.45 -18.70
C LEU A 167 9.00 -12.55 -18.75
N MET A 168 8.61 -13.83 -18.83
CA MET A 168 9.55 -14.94 -18.94
C MET A 168 10.37 -14.88 -20.24
N ALA A 169 9.73 -14.56 -21.37
CA ALA A 169 10.42 -14.42 -22.65
C ALA A 169 11.45 -13.29 -22.62
N LEU A 170 11.08 -12.14 -22.04
CA LEU A 170 11.98 -11.02 -21.83
C LEU A 170 13.16 -11.41 -20.94
N ALA A 171 12.92 -12.07 -19.81
CA ALA A 171 14.00 -12.51 -18.91
C ALA A 171 14.97 -13.48 -19.61
N LYS A 172 14.46 -14.42 -20.42
CA LYS A 172 15.29 -15.39 -21.15
C LYS A 172 16.10 -14.75 -22.29
N SER A 173 15.55 -13.77 -22.99
CA SER A 173 16.26 -13.08 -24.07
C SER A 173 17.27 -12.08 -23.50
N PHE A 174 16.87 -11.31 -22.50
CA PHE A 174 17.67 -10.26 -21.88
C PHE A 174 18.73 -10.83 -20.94
N LYS A 175 18.47 -11.95 -20.25
CA LYS A 175 19.40 -12.59 -19.28
C LYS A 175 19.93 -11.61 -18.22
N PRO A 176 19.04 -11.03 -17.39
CA PRO A 176 19.43 -10.04 -16.40
C PRO A 176 20.39 -10.62 -15.35
N HIS A 177 21.31 -9.79 -14.88
CA HIS A 177 22.15 -10.06 -13.71
C HIS A 177 21.40 -9.70 -12.41
N PHE A 178 20.56 -8.67 -12.46
CA PHE A 178 19.71 -8.19 -11.37
C PHE A 178 18.24 -8.07 -11.83
N GLY A 179 17.31 -8.43 -10.94
CA GLY A 179 15.87 -8.32 -11.21
C GLY A 179 15.14 -7.65 -10.06
N PHE A 180 14.39 -6.58 -10.32
CA PHE A 180 13.55 -5.90 -9.32
C PHE A 180 12.10 -6.30 -9.52
N ASN A 181 11.59 -7.09 -8.58
CA ASN A 181 10.19 -7.46 -8.45
C ASN A 181 9.49 -6.42 -7.59
N LEU A 182 8.68 -5.55 -8.19
CA LEU A 182 8.09 -4.41 -7.49
C LEU A 182 6.59 -4.66 -7.26
N HIS A 183 6.20 -4.69 -5.98
CA HIS A 183 4.88 -5.07 -5.50
C HIS A 183 4.36 -4.08 -4.43
N ASP A 184 3.11 -4.27 -4.03
CA ASP A 184 2.51 -3.62 -2.87
C ASP A 184 2.08 -4.69 -1.86
N GLN A 185 2.11 -4.33 -0.57
CA GLN A 185 1.61 -5.16 0.51
C GLN A 185 0.44 -4.50 1.25
N SER A 186 -0.31 -5.32 1.99
CA SER A 186 -1.44 -4.85 2.80
C SER A 186 -1.00 -3.81 3.84
N ARG A 187 -1.89 -2.90 4.19
CA ARG A 187 -1.74 -1.99 5.33
C ARG A 187 -1.73 -2.69 6.69
N HIS A 188 -2.06 -3.98 6.75
CA HIS A 188 -2.04 -4.79 7.96
C HIS A 188 -0.62 -5.23 8.38
N TYR A 189 0.39 -4.99 7.54
CA TYR A 189 1.78 -5.35 7.86
C TYR A 189 2.47 -4.32 8.75
N GLY A 190 3.07 -4.80 9.83
CA GLY A 190 3.94 -4.03 10.73
C GLY A 190 5.41 -4.45 10.66
N VAL A 191 6.30 -3.64 11.21
CA VAL A 191 7.73 -3.95 11.35
C VAL A 191 7.91 -4.75 12.64
N GLY A 192 8.15 -6.07 12.53
CA GLY A 192 8.27 -6.96 13.67
C GLY A 192 7.12 -6.80 14.67
N GLN A 193 7.46 -6.63 15.96
CA GLN A 193 6.50 -6.36 17.03
C GLN A 193 6.57 -4.90 17.48
N THR A 194 6.44 -3.96 16.54
CA THR A 194 6.46 -2.52 16.81
C THR A 194 5.13 -1.86 16.41
N ASP A 195 4.97 -0.59 16.77
CA ASP A 195 3.86 0.28 16.35
C ASP A 195 4.10 0.94 14.99
N ARG A 196 5.04 0.41 14.19
CA ARG A 196 5.41 0.94 12.88
C ARG A 196 4.82 0.08 11.76
N MET A 197 4.12 0.73 10.84
CA MET A 197 3.70 0.09 9.59
C MET A 197 4.93 -0.25 8.75
N ALA A 198 4.93 -1.43 8.12
CA ALA A 198 5.97 -1.77 7.16
C ALA A 198 5.70 -1.04 5.83
N THR A 199 6.23 0.17 5.67
CA THR A 199 6.06 0.97 4.44
C THR A 199 6.89 0.42 3.29
N ILE A 200 8.08 -0.13 3.58
CA ILE A 200 8.88 -0.89 2.61
C ILE A 200 9.22 -2.23 3.22
N SER A 201 8.92 -3.32 2.51
CA SER A 201 9.51 -4.63 2.83
C SER A 201 10.38 -5.14 1.70
N VAL A 202 11.52 -5.74 2.04
CA VAL A 202 12.50 -6.22 1.06
C VAL A 202 12.74 -7.71 1.21
N LEU A 203 13.06 -8.39 0.11
CA LEU A 203 13.42 -9.81 0.14
C LEU A 203 14.39 -10.14 -0.99
N ALA A 204 15.41 -10.94 -0.68
CA ALA A 204 16.17 -11.71 -1.67
C ALA A 204 15.49 -13.09 -1.79
N PRO A 205 14.66 -13.34 -2.84
CA PRO A 205 13.81 -14.53 -2.90
C PRO A 205 14.64 -15.81 -2.84
N ALA A 206 14.04 -16.85 -2.25
CA ALA A 206 14.66 -18.16 -2.20
C ALA A 206 14.73 -18.78 -3.60
N TYR A 207 15.75 -19.61 -3.85
CA TYR A 207 15.84 -20.40 -5.07
C TYR A 207 15.47 -21.87 -4.86
N ASN A 208 15.24 -22.29 -3.60
CA ASN A 208 14.81 -23.64 -3.24
C ASN A 208 14.10 -23.66 -1.88
N GLU A 209 13.42 -24.78 -1.58
CA GLU A 209 12.71 -24.98 -0.30
C GLU A 209 13.60 -24.87 0.93
N ALA A 210 14.89 -25.25 0.81
CA ALA A 210 15.87 -25.19 1.88
C ALA A 210 16.33 -23.76 2.19
N ARG A 211 15.95 -22.76 1.37
CA ARG A 211 16.34 -21.35 1.50
C ARG A 211 17.85 -21.18 1.59
N GLU A 212 18.59 -21.97 0.82
CA GLU A 212 20.04 -21.84 0.75
C GLU A 212 20.44 -20.47 0.15
N VAL A 213 21.70 -20.08 0.40
CA VAL A 213 22.29 -18.86 -0.15
C VAL A 213 23.37 -19.26 -1.17
N ASN A 214 23.07 -19.04 -2.45
CA ASN A 214 24.03 -19.17 -3.54
C ASN A 214 24.59 -17.79 -3.91
N ALA A 215 25.50 -17.74 -4.88
CA ALA A 215 26.15 -16.47 -5.26
C ALA A 215 25.16 -15.39 -5.76
N SER A 216 24.09 -15.75 -6.48
CA SER A 216 23.12 -14.76 -6.96
C SER A 216 22.25 -14.22 -5.83
N ARG A 217 21.78 -15.08 -4.93
CA ARG A 217 21.02 -14.66 -3.75
C ARG A 217 21.88 -13.84 -2.80
N GLU A 218 23.14 -14.22 -2.57
CA GLU A 218 24.07 -13.44 -1.75
C GLU A 218 24.28 -12.02 -2.31
N ARG A 219 24.46 -11.87 -3.63
CA ARG A 219 24.53 -10.54 -4.27
C ARG A 219 23.27 -9.72 -4.02
N ALA A 220 22.09 -10.33 -4.16
CA ALA A 220 20.83 -9.65 -3.87
C ALA A 220 20.73 -9.22 -2.40
N MET A 221 21.12 -10.09 -1.45
CA MET A 221 21.15 -9.77 -0.01
C MET A 221 22.08 -8.58 0.27
N LYS A 222 23.30 -8.57 -0.30
CA LYS A 222 24.25 -7.47 -0.13
C LYS A 222 23.72 -6.15 -0.67
N LEU A 223 23.14 -6.18 -1.88
CA LEU A 223 22.52 -5.01 -2.48
C LEU A 223 21.37 -4.50 -1.61
N ILE A 224 20.45 -5.38 -1.18
CA ILE A 224 19.34 -4.99 -0.29
C ILE A 224 19.86 -4.36 1.01
N GLY A 225 20.87 -4.97 1.64
CA GLY A 225 21.48 -4.43 2.86
C GLY A 225 22.03 -3.01 2.66
N LEU A 226 22.64 -2.72 1.50
CA LEU A 226 23.08 -1.38 1.15
C LEU A 226 21.90 -0.43 0.91
N LEU A 227 20.90 -0.85 0.13
CA LEU A 227 19.74 -0.02 -0.20
C LEU A 227 18.95 0.38 1.04
N VAL A 228 18.75 -0.55 1.98
CA VAL A 228 18.07 -0.26 3.25
C VAL A 228 18.82 0.77 4.07
N GLN A 229 20.15 0.68 4.16
CA GLN A 229 20.96 1.69 4.85
C GLN A 229 20.86 3.08 4.19
N GLN A 230 20.68 3.13 2.87
CA GLN A 230 20.53 4.40 2.14
C GLN A 230 19.17 5.05 2.37
N ILE A 231 18.09 4.27 2.47
CA ILE A 231 16.75 4.83 2.64
C ILE A 231 16.31 5.02 4.10
N ASP A 232 16.96 4.35 5.05
CA ASP A 232 16.67 4.46 6.48
C ASP A 232 16.61 5.92 6.99
N PRO A 233 17.52 6.84 6.60
CA PRO A 233 17.43 8.24 7.00
C PRO A 233 16.17 8.98 6.51
N PHE A 234 15.49 8.49 5.47
CA PHE A 234 14.33 9.14 4.86
C PHE A 234 13.00 8.65 5.43
N ILE A 235 12.90 7.38 5.82
CA ILE A 235 11.64 6.78 6.32
C ILE A 235 11.72 6.21 7.72
N GLY A 236 12.91 6.12 8.32
CA GLY A 236 13.11 5.60 9.66
C GLY A 236 12.67 4.14 9.80
N GLU A 237 12.11 3.82 10.96
CA GLU A 237 11.75 2.46 11.40
C GLU A 237 10.52 1.86 10.67
N HIS A 238 10.35 2.14 9.39
CA HIS A 238 9.26 1.68 8.52
C HIS A 238 9.72 0.64 7.48
N ILE A 239 10.89 0.04 7.70
CA ILE A 239 11.51 -0.96 6.81
C ILE A 239 11.43 -2.33 7.46
N ALA A 240 11.03 -3.33 6.68
CA ALA A 240 10.99 -4.72 7.09
C ALA A 240 11.56 -5.67 6.02
N LYS A 241 11.74 -6.93 6.40
CA LYS A 241 12.08 -8.04 5.53
C LYS A 241 10.82 -8.86 5.28
N TYR A 242 10.50 -9.14 4.02
CA TYR A 242 9.33 -9.96 3.68
C TYR A 242 9.58 -11.44 4.03
N ASP A 243 8.51 -12.21 4.26
CA ASP A 243 8.60 -13.66 4.49
C ASP A 243 9.36 -14.34 3.34
N ASP A 244 10.37 -15.13 3.67
CA ASP A 244 11.29 -15.74 2.71
C ASP A 244 10.88 -17.17 2.33
N THR A 245 9.67 -17.60 2.72
CA THR A 245 9.12 -18.90 2.34
C THR A 245 9.15 -19.08 0.83
N TYR A 246 9.79 -20.16 0.39
CA TYR A 246 9.95 -20.47 -1.03
C TYR A 246 8.60 -20.65 -1.74
N ALA A 247 8.36 -19.80 -2.74
CA ALA A 247 7.16 -19.79 -3.54
C ALA A 247 7.46 -20.35 -4.94
N TRP A 248 7.52 -21.68 -5.07
CA TRP A 248 7.85 -22.39 -6.33
C TRP A 248 7.18 -21.84 -7.60
N ARG A 249 5.96 -21.28 -7.52
CA ARG A 249 5.23 -20.78 -8.69
C ARG A 249 5.42 -19.28 -8.97
N ALA A 250 6.14 -18.56 -8.11
CA ALA A 250 6.36 -17.13 -8.22
C ALA A 250 7.51 -16.79 -9.16
N PHE A 251 7.42 -15.61 -9.78
CA PHE A 251 8.45 -15.12 -10.69
C PHE A 251 9.73 -14.76 -9.96
N GLY A 252 9.65 -14.20 -8.75
CA GLY A 252 10.82 -13.85 -7.94
C GLY A 252 11.72 -15.06 -7.65
N ASP A 253 11.14 -16.12 -7.12
CA ASP A 253 11.82 -17.39 -6.83
C ASP A 253 12.29 -18.09 -8.12
N THR A 254 11.46 -18.11 -9.17
CA THR A 254 11.83 -18.73 -10.46
C THR A 254 13.01 -18.00 -11.10
N PHE A 255 13.09 -16.68 -11.00
CA PHE A 255 14.23 -15.91 -11.50
C PHE A 255 15.47 -16.10 -10.63
N SER A 256 15.30 -16.25 -9.32
CA SER A 256 16.39 -16.62 -8.41
C SER A 256 16.96 -18.01 -8.73
N GLU A 257 16.12 -19.00 -9.05
CA GLU A 257 16.52 -20.32 -9.58
C GLU A 257 17.30 -20.22 -10.90
N MET A 258 16.94 -19.26 -11.76
CA MET A 258 17.63 -18.99 -13.02
C MET A 258 18.98 -18.29 -12.83
N GLY A 259 19.40 -18.02 -11.58
CA GLY A 259 20.67 -17.38 -11.24
C GLY A 259 20.63 -15.85 -11.30
N ILE A 260 19.44 -15.26 -11.40
CA ILE A 260 19.25 -13.80 -11.36
C ILE A 260 19.34 -13.36 -9.89
N SER A 261 20.04 -12.25 -9.64
CA SER A 261 20.07 -11.64 -8.30
C SER A 261 18.77 -10.85 -8.15
N THR A 262 17.71 -11.50 -7.68
CA THR A 262 16.37 -10.92 -7.60
C THR A 262 16.15 -10.19 -6.26
N ILE A 263 15.54 -9.02 -6.33
CA ILE A 263 15.18 -8.15 -5.21
C ILE A 263 13.67 -7.95 -5.29
N LEU A 264 12.95 -8.33 -4.24
CA LEU A 264 11.56 -7.94 -4.03
C LEU A 264 11.53 -6.63 -3.23
N ILE A 265 10.71 -5.68 -3.67
CA ILE A 265 10.33 -4.49 -2.91
C ILE A 265 8.80 -4.48 -2.82
N GLU A 266 8.30 -4.53 -1.60
CA GLU A 266 6.88 -4.49 -1.25
C GLU A 266 6.54 -3.11 -0.67
N SER A 267 5.64 -2.40 -1.35
CA SER A 267 5.19 -1.06 -0.97
C SER A 267 3.98 -1.16 -0.05
N GLY A 268 4.18 -0.92 1.23
CA GLY A 268 3.11 -0.94 2.23
C GLY A 268 2.55 0.44 2.55
N ALA A 269 1.68 0.47 3.57
CA ALA A 269 1.09 1.71 4.05
C ALA A 269 2.09 2.56 4.85
N HIS A 270 1.80 3.86 4.90
CA HIS A 270 2.44 4.81 5.80
C HIS A 270 1.34 5.65 6.47
N PRO A 271 1.52 6.11 7.72
CA PRO A 271 0.54 6.97 8.38
C PRO A 271 0.16 8.18 7.53
N ASN A 272 -1.15 8.42 7.36
CA ASN A 272 -1.72 9.53 6.60
C ASN A 272 -1.32 9.59 5.11
N ASP A 273 -1.00 8.45 4.51
CA ASP A 273 -0.59 8.35 3.10
C ASP A 273 -1.49 7.38 2.31
N PRO A 274 -2.71 7.82 1.94
CA PRO A 274 -3.74 6.93 1.37
C PRO A 274 -3.36 6.35 0.01
N ASN A 275 -2.43 6.97 -0.72
CA ASN A 275 -2.00 6.55 -2.05
C ASN A 275 -0.52 6.11 -2.07
N ARG A 276 0.05 5.73 -0.90
CA ARG A 276 1.41 5.17 -0.77
C ARG A 276 2.51 6.05 -1.42
N GLN A 277 2.38 7.38 -1.35
CA GLN A 277 3.35 8.32 -1.92
C GLN A 277 4.70 8.31 -1.20
N VAL A 278 4.74 7.94 0.09
CA VAL A 278 5.99 7.71 0.83
C VAL A 278 6.70 6.47 0.28
N ALA A 279 5.97 5.37 0.06
CA ALA A 279 6.54 4.16 -0.54
C ALA A 279 6.96 4.39 -2.00
N ARG A 280 6.23 5.21 -2.78
CA ARG A 280 6.64 5.66 -4.13
C ARG A 280 7.98 6.38 -4.09
N HIS A 281 8.14 7.34 -3.17
CA HIS A 281 9.42 8.05 -2.99
C HIS A 281 10.54 7.07 -2.64
N MET A 282 10.30 6.12 -1.73
CA MET A 282 11.33 5.15 -1.36
C MET A 282 11.70 4.19 -2.47
N ASN A 283 10.74 3.74 -3.29
CA ASN A 283 11.06 2.99 -4.51
C ASN A 283 11.99 3.82 -5.40
N PHE A 284 11.71 5.11 -5.61
CA PHE A 284 12.60 5.99 -6.38
C PHE A 284 14.03 6.04 -5.81
N GLU A 285 14.18 6.34 -4.52
CA GLU A 285 15.50 6.43 -3.87
C GLU A 285 16.26 5.10 -3.93
N MET A 286 15.58 3.98 -3.66
CA MET A 286 16.18 2.64 -3.76
C MET A 286 16.65 2.33 -5.17
N LEU A 287 15.88 2.69 -6.20
CA LEU A 287 16.23 2.39 -7.58
C LEU A 287 17.37 3.27 -8.11
N VAL A 288 17.43 4.55 -7.73
CA VAL A 288 18.59 5.42 -8.03
C VAL A 288 19.84 4.87 -7.36
N ALA A 289 19.78 4.58 -6.05
CA ALA A 289 20.90 4.00 -5.31
C ALA A 289 21.33 2.62 -5.86
N ALA A 290 20.38 1.82 -6.35
CA ALA A 290 20.68 0.54 -6.99
C ALA A 290 21.46 0.70 -8.29
N ILE A 291 21.10 1.67 -9.13
CA ILE A 291 21.83 1.97 -10.38
C ILE A 291 23.28 2.33 -10.05
N ASP A 292 23.49 3.27 -9.13
CA ASP A 292 24.83 3.69 -8.69
C ASP A 292 25.64 2.52 -8.12
N SER A 293 25.00 1.73 -7.27
CA SER A 293 25.68 0.64 -6.58
C SER A 293 26.03 -0.52 -7.50
N ILE A 294 25.14 -0.86 -8.44
CA ILE A 294 25.39 -1.92 -9.42
C ILE A 294 26.47 -1.48 -10.41
N ALA A 295 26.43 -0.23 -10.91
CA ALA A 295 27.44 0.30 -11.84
C ALA A 295 28.83 0.35 -11.21
N SER A 296 28.93 0.85 -9.98
CA SER A 296 30.21 0.96 -9.26
C SER A 296 30.69 -0.34 -8.62
N GLY A 297 29.81 -1.35 -8.50
CA GLY A 297 30.06 -2.56 -7.71
C GLY A 297 30.09 -2.33 -6.18
N SER A 298 29.66 -1.16 -5.69
CA SER A 298 29.79 -0.79 -4.27
C SER A 298 29.01 -1.71 -3.32
N TYR A 299 27.95 -2.38 -3.80
CA TYR A 299 27.20 -3.37 -3.02
C TYR A 299 28.07 -4.53 -2.53
N GLU A 300 29.20 -4.83 -3.19
CA GLU A 300 30.12 -5.89 -2.75
C GLU A 300 30.75 -5.61 -1.38
N SER A 301 30.82 -4.33 -0.98
CA SER A 301 31.29 -3.92 0.34
C SER A 301 30.28 -4.19 1.46
N SER A 302 28.99 -4.35 1.11
CA SER A 302 27.93 -4.70 2.05
C SER A 302 28.03 -6.17 2.44
N SER A 303 27.69 -6.46 3.69
CA SER A 303 27.65 -7.83 4.21
C SER A 303 26.24 -8.41 4.07
N ALA A 304 26.11 -9.72 3.82
CA ALA A 304 24.81 -10.39 3.87
C ALA A 304 24.13 -10.24 5.24
N SER A 305 24.91 -10.10 6.32
CA SER A 305 24.39 -9.83 7.66
C SER A 305 23.64 -8.50 7.78
N ALA A 306 23.92 -7.51 6.93
CA ALA A 306 23.14 -6.27 6.90
C ALA A 306 21.68 -6.54 6.47
N TYR A 307 21.47 -7.47 5.54
CA TYR A 307 20.13 -7.95 5.17
C TYR A 307 19.52 -8.83 6.26
N ASP A 308 20.31 -9.69 6.89
CA ASP A 308 19.79 -10.57 7.95
C ASP A 308 19.28 -9.78 9.17
N ALA A 309 19.91 -8.63 9.46
CA ALA A 309 19.54 -7.74 10.55
C ALA A 309 18.21 -7.01 10.34
N ILE A 310 17.66 -6.98 9.13
CA ILE A 310 16.37 -6.35 8.85
C ILE A 310 15.26 -7.17 9.55
N PRO A 311 14.42 -6.53 10.40
CA PRO A 311 13.32 -7.22 11.07
C PRO A 311 12.29 -7.73 10.07
N PHE A 312 11.73 -8.92 10.27
CA PHE A 312 10.65 -9.41 9.42
C PHE A 312 9.39 -8.55 9.53
N ASN A 313 8.63 -8.46 8.44
CA ASN A 313 7.29 -7.91 8.51
C ASN A 313 6.37 -8.89 9.25
N GLN A 314 5.34 -8.35 9.90
CA GLN A 314 4.36 -9.14 10.60
C GLN A 314 2.98 -8.82 10.05
N ASP A 315 2.32 -9.83 9.47
CA ASP A 315 0.93 -9.74 9.04
C ASP A 315 -0.01 -9.58 10.25
N ASP A 316 -1.17 -8.98 10.02
CA ASP A 316 -2.18 -8.67 11.04
C ASP A 316 -1.65 -7.86 12.26
N ALA A 317 -0.50 -7.20 12.14
CA ALA A 317 0.02 -6.29 13.17
C ALA A 317 -0.82 -5.01 13.28
N PHE A 318 -1.45 -4.61 12.17
CA PHE A 318 -2.36 -3.48 12.10
C PHE A 318 -3.78 -3.90 11.71
N VAL A 319 -4.74 -3.17 12.24
CA VAL A 319 -6.15 -3.19 11.82
C VAL A 319 -6.53 -1.83 11.22
N ASP A 320 -7.62 -1.77 10.47
CA ASP A 320 -7.99 -0.53 9.77
C ASP A 320 -8.47 0.54 10.73
N VAL A 321 -9.34 0.15 11.66
CA VAL A 321 -9.78 0.98 12.79
C VAL A 321 -9.61 0.22 14.08
N LYS A 322 -8.98 0.86 15.05
CA LYS A 322 -8.99 0.44 16.45
C LYS A 322 -9.73 1.50 17.26
N ILE A 323 -10.71 1.04 18.05
CA ILE A 323 -11.42 1.89 19.00
C ILE A 323 -11.17 1.36 20.40
N ASP A 324 -10.48 2.14 21.22
CA ASP A 324 -10.06 1.76 22.58
C ASP A 324 -11.10 2.21 23.62
N ASN A 325 -11.10 1.55 24.79
CA ASN A 325 -11.81 1.98 26.01
C ASN A 325 -13.34 2.13 25.90
N ILE A 326 -14.01 1.31 25.08
CA ILE A 326 -15.47 1.33 24.98
C ILE A 326 -16.08 0.69 26.21
N ARG A 327 -16.96 1.40 26.92
CA ARG A 327 -17.79 0.80 27.97
C ARG A 327 -18.93 0.01 27.33
N ALA A 328 -19.10 -1.25 27.69
CA ALA A 328 -20.20 -2.08 27.24
C ALA A 328 -20.84 -2.85 28.41
N GLY A 329 -22.01 -3.45 28.17
CA GLY A 329 -22.79 -4.12 29.23
C GLY A 329 -23.60 -3.15 30.11
N LYS A 330 -24.32 -3.69 31.09
CA LYS A 330 -25.23 -2.91 31.98
C LYS A 330 -25.08 -3.37 33.43
N GLY A 331 -25.19 -2.42 34.37
CA GLY A 331 -25.16 -2.70 35.80
C GLY A 331 -23.87 -3.41 36.22
N ARG A 332 -24.01 -4.50 36.98
CA ARG A 332 -22.87 -5.31 37.47
C ARG A 332 -22.08 -6.02 36.36
N ASP A 333 -22.66 -6.16 35.17
CA ASP A 333 -22.05 -6.83 34.03
C ASP A 333 -21.41 -5.82 33.06
N SER A 334 -21.12 -4.59 33.50
CA SER A 334 -20.41 -3.58 32.70
C SER A 334 -18.91 -3.90 32.62
N TYR A 335 -18.31 -3.69 31.46
CA TYR A 335 -16.88 -3.90 31.21
C TYR A 335 -16.34 -2.86 30.23
N LEU A 336 -15.01 -2.77 30.15
CA LEU A 336 -14.30 -2.07 29.09
C LEU A 336 -13.86 -3.07 28.03
N THR A 337 -13.90 -2.65 26.76
CA THR A 337 -13.45 -3.44 25.62
C THR A 337 -12.91 -2.51 24.55
N ASP A 338 -11.94 -3.01 23.81
CA ASP A 338 -11.54 -2.42 22.53
C ASP A 338 -12.29 -3.13 21.40
N ILE A 339 -12.38 -2.48 20.24
CA ILE A 339 -12.94 -3.06 19.01
C ILE A 339 -11.96 -2.81 17.86
N ALA A 340 -11.64 -3.88 17.12
CA ALA A 340 -10.88 -3.83 15.88
C ALA A 340 -11.78 -4.08 14.67
N ILE A 341 -11.61 -3.28 13.63
CA ILE A 341 -12.40 -3.33 12.39
C ILE A 341 -11.45 -3.45 11.21
N ASN A 342 -11.75 -4.36 10.29
CA ASN A 342 -11.11 -4.44 8.99
C ASN A 342 -12.13 -4.43 7.85
N ARG A 343 -11.74 -3.82 6.75
CA ARG A 343 -12.28 -3.95 5.41
C ARG A 343 -11.43 -5.01 4.69
N ARG A 344 -12.07 -6.10 4.27
CA ARG A 344 -11.44 -7.15 3.45
C ARG A 344 -12.40 -7.60 2.37
N TYR A 345 -11.94 -7.66 1.13
CA TYR A 345 -12.71 -8.13 -0.03
C TYR A 345 -14.08 -7.46 -0.17
N GLY A 346 -14.14 -6.15 0.07
CA GLY A 346 -15.39 -5.37 -0.01
C GLY A 346 -16.37 -5.56 1.16
N SER A 347 -15.98 -6.28 2.22
CA SER A 347 -16.76 -6.40 3.45
C SER A 347 -16.06 -5.70 4.60
N VAL A 348 -16.80 -4.90 5.38
CA VAL A 348 -16.29 -4.31 6.62
C VAL A 348 -16.89 -5.04 7.82
N SER A 349 -16.04 -5.44 8.75
CA SER A 349 -16.48 -6.22 9.92
C SER A 349 -15.63 -5.97 11.15
N VAL A 350 -16.24 -6.18 12.31
CA VAL A 350 -15.51 -6.29 13.58
C VAL A 350 -14.73 -7.60 13.58
N VAL A 351 -13.40 -7.53 13.52
CA VAL A 351 -12.51 -8.70 13.46
C VAL A 351 -12.16 -9.22 14.85
N ASP A 352 -12.05 -8.32 15.83
CA ASP A 352 -11.84 -8.67 17.22
C ASP A 352 -12.45 -7.66 18.20
N ALA A 353 -12.69 -8.11 19.43
CA ALA A 353 -13.12 -7.27 20.55
C ALA A 353 -12.63 -7.86 21.87
N GLY A 354 -12.07 -7.03 22.75
CA GLY A 354 -11.53 -7.46 24.04
C GLY A 354 -10.35 -6.59 24.47
N ASP A 355 -9.31 -7.22 25.04
CA ASP A 355 -8.01 -6.60 25.25
C ASP A 355 -7.22 -6.65 23.94
N LEU A 356 -7.08 -5.50 23.28
CA LEU A 356 -6.35 -5.36 22.02
C LEU A 356 -5.10 -4.49 22.22
N SER A 357 -4.52 -4.50 23.43
CA SER A 357 -3.35 -3.67 23.80
C SER A 357 -2.09 -3.92 22.96
N ASN A 358 -2.02 -5.06 22.28
CA ASN A 358 -0.93 -5.44 21.37
C ASN A 358 -1.21 -5.17 19.88
N LEU A 359 -2.38 -4.62 19.55
CA LEU A 359 -2.75 -4.27 18.17
C LEU A 359 -2.73 -2.76 17.96
N TYR A 360 -2.36 -2.38 16.74
CA TYR A 360 -2.35 -0.99 16.31
C TYR A 360 -3.42 -0.76 15.24
N GLY A 361 -4.11 0.38 15.31
CA GLY A 361 -5.04 0.80 14.27
C GLY A 361 -4.38 1.78 13.30
N ALA A 362 -4.54 1.57 12.00
CA ALA A 362 -4.18 2.56 10.99
C ALA A 362 -4.90 3.89 11.26
N LEU A 363 -6.17 3.79 11.66
CA LEU A 363 -6.87 4.81 12.42
C LEU A 363 -7.10 4.29 13.84
N SER A 364 -6.70 5.06 14.85
CA SER A 364 -6.95 4.73 16.26
C SER A 364 -7.76 5.84 16.92
N PHE A 365 -8.74 5.47 17.75
CA PHE A 365 -9.60 6.40 18.46
C PHE A 365 -9.84 5.93 19.90
N ASP A 366 -9.61 6.79 20.87
CA ASP A 366 -9.92 6.53 22.28
C ASP A 366 -11.37 6.94 22.58
N ALA A 367 -12.21 5.95 22.88
CA ALA A 367 -13.62 6.14 23.20
C ALA A 367 -13.89 6.22 24.71
N ASP A 368 -12.88 6.56 25.54
CA ASP A 368 -13.08 6.71 26.98
C ASP A 368 -14.31 7.57 27.33
N GLY A 369 -15.03 7.12 28.36
CA GLY A 369 -16.32 7.68 28.76
C GLY A 369 -17.51 7.30 27.86
N SER A 370 -17.29 6.69 26.69
CA SER A 370 -18.37 6.31 25.77
C SER A 370 -18.94 4.94 26.09
N LEU A 371 -20.26 4.84 26.06
CA LEU A 371 -21.06 3.63 26.20
C LEU A 371 -21.48 3.10 24.83
N TYR A 372 -21.14 1.84 24.57
CA TYR A 372 -21.60 1.07 23.42
C TYR A 372 -23.12 1.01 23.37
N GLN A 373 -23.67 1.28 22.20
CA GLN A 373 -25.09 1.22 21.91
C GLN A 373 -25.34 0.45 20.61
N ALA A 374 -26.19 -0.58 20.69
CA ALA A 374 -26.66 -1.30 19.53
C ALA A 374 -27.41 -0.36 18.56
N PRO A 375 -27.13 -0.42 17.25
CA PRO A 375 -27.86 0.39 16.29
C PRO A 375 -29.28 -0.18 16.11
N LYS A 376 -30.28 0.71 16.02
CA LYS A 376 -31.65 0.34 15.67
C LYS A 376 -31.81 0.31 14.14
N ALA A 377 -32.64 -0.60 13.66
CA ALA A 377 -33.12 -0.59 12.29
C ALA A 377 -34.18 0.51 12.09
N TYR A 378 -34.04 1.31 11.02
CA TYR A 378 -35.08 2.19 10.52
C TYR A 378 -35.85 1.50 9.38
N PRO A 379 -37.13 1.13 9.57
CA PRO A 379 -37.91 0.50 8.51
C PRO A 379 -38.35 1.53 7.47
N LEU A 380 -38.03 1.28 6.19
CA LEU A 380 -38.52 2.08 5.07
C LEU A 380 -39.89 1.56 4.64
N GLN A 381 -40.92 2.38 4.87
CA GLN A 381 -42.31 2.11 4.49
C GLN A 381 -42.80 3.02 3.37
N GLU A 382 -42.16 4.18 3.21
CA GLU A 382 -42.43 5.18 2.19
C GLU A 382 -41.12 5.85 1.78
N THR A 383 -41.15 6.63 0.70
CA THR A 383 -39.97 7.34 0.21
C THR A 383 -39.42 8.31 1.27
N LEU A 384 -38.14 8.15 1.58
CA LEU A 384 -37.39 8.93 2.55
C LEU A 384 -36.26 9.67 1.85
N GLU A 385 -36.36 10.99 1.77
CA GLU A 385 -35.23 11.85 1.43
C GLU A 385 -34.30 11.97 2.64
N LEU A 386 -33.06 11.50 2.49
CA LEU A 386 -32.08 11.41 3.55
C LEU A 386 -30.98 12.46 3.37
N THR A 387 -31.25 13.68 3.85
CA THR A 387 -30.27 14.76 3.96
C THR A 387 -29.32 14.54 5.15
N ASP A 388 -28.16 15.20 5.17
CA ASP A 388 -27.20 15.13 6.29
C ASP A 388 -27.89 15.43 7.63
N GLN A 389 -28.64 16.52 7.73
CA GLN A 389 -29.34 16.92 8.95
C GLN A 389 -30.35 15.85 9.40
N ARG A 390 -31.17 15.34 8.47
CA ARG A 390 -32.17 14.31 8.79
C ARG A 390 -31.51 13.02 9.26
N TYR A 391 -30.40 12.63 8.63
CA TYR A 391 -29.70 11.42 9.01
C TYR A 391 -29.05 11.53 10.38
N LEU A 392 -28.41 12.67 10.69
CA LEU A 392 -27.88 12.95 12.02
C LEU A 392 -28.99 12.91 13.10
N ASP A 393 -30.19 13.40 12.81
CA ASP A 393 -31.33 13.30 13.73
C ASP A 393 -31.79 11.84 13.95
N LEU A 394 -31.73 11.00 12.92
CA LEU A 394 -31.98 9.56 13.05
C LEU A 394 -30.90 8.87 13.90
N LEU A 395 -29.63 9.20 13.67
CA LEU A 395 -28.50 8.68 14.45
C LEU A 395 -28.61 9.06 15.93
N ARG A 396 -28.96 10.32 16.24
CA ARG A 396 -29.23 10.80 17.62
C ARG A 396 -30.32 9.98 18.32
N ARG A 397 -31.32 9.49 17.58
CA ARG A 397 -32.41 8.63 18.08
C ARG A 397 -32.03 7.14 18.17
N GLY A 398 -30.83 6.81 17.70
CA GLY A 398 -30.24 5.48 17.76
C GLY A 398 -30.40 4.65 16.49
N TYR A 399 -30.90 5.20 15.38
CA TYR A 399 -31.06 4.48 14.12
C TYR A 399 -29.76 4.48 13.33
N GLY A 400 -29.09 3.33 13.24
CA GLY A 400 -27.78 3.21 12.59
C GLY A 400 -27.80 2.55 11.21
N TYR A 401 -28.93 1.95 10.81
CA TYR A 401 -29.08 1.34 9.49
C TYR A 401 -30.55 1.29 9.06
N PHE A 402 -30.77 1.08 7.76
CA PHE A 402 -32.08 1.02 7.13
C PHE A 402 -32.44 -0.42 6.73
N VAL A 403 -33.72 -0.76 6.81
CA VAL A 403 -34.26 -2.05 6.35
C VAL A 403 -35.48 -1.84 5.45
N GLY A 404 -35.59 -2.62 4.39
CA GLY A 404 -36.70 -2.55 3.43
C GLY A 404 -36.23 -2.42 1.98
N ASP A 405 -37.04 -1.77 1.16
CA ASP A 405 -36.72 -1.48 -0.24
C ASP A 405 -35.77 -0.28 -0.33
N SER A 406 -34.61 -0.46 -0.96
CA SER A 406 -33.62 0.61 -1.14
C SER A 406 -34.09 1.70 -2.10
N GLU A 407 -35.04 1.42 -3.00
CA GLU A 407 -35.60 2.42 -3.92
C GLU A 407 -36.41 3.49 -3.18
N LEU A 408 -36.86 3.20 -1.96
CA LEU A 408 -37.52 4.16 -1.09
C LEU A 408 -36.54 5.15 -0.43
N LEU A 409 -35.23 4.97 -0.55
CA LEU A 409 -34.25 5.86 0.07
C LEU A 409 -33.61 6.79 -0.96
N VAL A 410 -34.01 8.06 -0.96
CA VAL A 410 -33.36 9.09 -1.78
C VAL A 410 -32.16 9.63 -1.00
N LYS A 411 -30.96 9.15 -1.35
CA LYS A 411 -29.72 9.49 -0.66
C LYS A 411 -29.17 10.84 -1.13
N GLU A 412 -29.35 11.87 -0.31
CA GLU A 412 -28.70 13.18 -0.50
C GLU A 412 -27.52 13.41 0.47
N THR A 413 -27.43 12.60 1.52
CA THR A 413 -26.38 12.68 2.52
C THR A 413 -25.02 12.24 1.97
N ARG A 414 -23.98 12.90 2.48
CA ARG A 414 -22.58 12.54 2.26
C ARG A 414 -22.08 11.47 3.23
N LEU A 415 -22.82 11.21 4.31
CA LEU A 415 -22.47 10.22 5.32
C LEU A 415 -22.66 8.79 4.79
N PRO A 416 -21.93 7.80 5.35
CA PRO A 416 -22.11 6.39 5.01
C PRO A 416 -23.51 5.90 5.38
N VAL A 417 -24.18 5.25 4.43
CA VAL A 417 -25.55 4.74 4.59
C VAL A 417 -25.51 3.23 4.52
N VAL A 418 -25.95 2.58 5.59
CA VAL A 418 -25.99 1.11 5.69
C VAL A 418 -27.41 0.62 5.44
N MET A 419 -27.59 -0.14 4.37
CA MET A 419 -28.87 -0.68 3.93
C MET A 419 -28.88 -2.21 4.03
N ASN A 420 -29.92 -2.78 4.65
CA ASN A 420 -30.12 -4.23 4.78
C ASN A 420 -28.85 -5.01 5.20
N PRO A 421 -28.17 -4.65 6.30
CA PRO A 421 -26.96 -5.35 6.72
C PRO A 421 -27.26 -6.81 7.04
N ARG A 422 -26.39 -7.74 6.58
CA ARG A 422 -26.58 -9.18 6.79
C ARG A 422 -26.54 -9.59 8.27
N ASN A 423 -25.54 -9.08 8.99
CA ASN A 423 -25.26 -9.40 10.39
C ASN A 423 -25.06 -8.10 11.19
N PRO A 424 -26.12 -7.34 11.52
CA PRO A 424 -25.99 -6.11 12.30
C PRO A 424 -25.49 -6.42 13.72
N GLN A 425 -24.86 -5.44 14.35
CA GLN A 425 -24.42 -5.57 15.73
C GLN A 425 -25.61 -5.62 16.71
N GLY A 426 -25.44 -6.36 17.81
CA GLY A 426 -26.44 -6.50 18.87
C GLY A 426 -26.12 -5.66 20.11
N GLU A 427 -26.76 -5.98 21.25
CA GLU A 427 -26.54 -5.32 22.56
C GLU A 427 -25.10 -5.41 23.10
N ARG A 428 -24.25 -6.22 22.48
CA ARG A 428 -22.83 -6.36 22.80
C ARG A 428 -22.03 -6.37 21.49
N PRO A 429 -20.80 -5.83 21.48
CA PRO A 429 -19.90 -5.98 20.34
C PRO A 429 -19.71 -7.46 19.99
N ALA A 430 -19.87 -7.80 18.73
CA ALA A 430 -19.72 -9.16 18.25
C ALA A 430 -18.78 -9.23 17.04
N ARG A 431 -17.86 -10.19 17.08
CA ARG A 431 -16.94 -10.50 15.99
C ARG A 431 -17.69 -11.04 14.77
N ARG A 432 -17.14 -10.85 13.57
CA ARG A 432 -17.69 -11.30 12.28
C ARG A 432 -19.08 -10.74 11.96
N HIS A 433 -19.48 -9.68 12.66
CA HIS A 433 -20.67 -8.87 12.35
C HIS A 433 -20.24 -7.58 11.66
N GLY A 434 -21.19 -6.91 11.02
CA GLY A 434 -20.95 -5.63 10.35
C GLY A 434 -20.39 -4.59 11.33
N ALA A 435 -19.62 -3.65 10.81
CA ALA A 435 -19.00 -2.58 11.61
C ALA A 435 -19.93 -1.37 11.77
N THR A 436 -21.19 -1.62 12.15
CA THR A 436 -22.17 -0.56 12.41
C THR A 436 -22.62 -0.61 13.86
N PHE A 437 -22.34 0.44 14.63
CA PHE A 437 -22.77 0.60 16.02
C PHE A 437 -22.66 2.06 16.46
N LEU A 438 -23.24 2.39 17.61
CA LEU A 438 -23.25 3.76 18.14
C LEU A 438 -22.47 3.81 19.45
N LEU A 439 -21.88 4.97 19.73
CA LEU A 439 -21.22 5.27 20.99
C LEU A 439 -21.91 6.50 21.60
N SER A 440 -22.40 6.34 22.82
CA SER A 440 -23.15 7.35 23.56
C SER A 440 -22.37 7.83 24.78
N ASP A 441 -22.61 9.05 25.23
CA ASP A 441 -22.18 9.53 26.55
C ASP A 441 -23.42 9.99 27.33
N GLU A 442 -23.22 10.77 28.40
CA GLU A 442 -24.32 11.29 29.24
C GLU A 442 -25.32 12.18 28.47
N ASP A 443 -24.88 12.82 27.38
CA ASP A 443 -25.70 13.70 26.54
C ASP A 443 -26.33 12.97 25.33
N GLY A 444 -26.19 11.64 25.26
CA GLY A 444 -26.74 10.78 24.22
C GLY A 444 -25.71 10.36 23.17
N VAL A 445 -26.17 10.01 21.96
CA VAL A 445 -25.27 9.49 20.90
C VAL A 445 -24.26 10.58 20.50
N ARG A 446 -22.97 10.27 20.67
CA ARG A 446 -21.85 11.15 20.31
C ARG A 446 -21.22 10.72 18.99
N LEU A 447 -20.96 9.43 18.83
CA LEU A 447 -20.33 8.88 17.62
C LEU A 447 -21.19 7.77 17.02
N ALA A 448 -21.11 7.64 15.71
CA ALA A 448 -21.61 6.50 14.97
C ALA A 448 -20.45 5.87 14.20
N VAL A 449 -20.30 4.56 14.32
CA VAL A 449 -19.48 3.77 13.40
C VAL A 449 -20.45 3.21 12.37
N LEU A 450 -20.28 3.56 11.10
CA LEU A 450 -21.17 3.22 10.00
C LEU A 450 -20.35 2.51 8.90
N ASP A 451 -20.50 1.19 8.80
CA ASP A 451 -19.67 0.36 7.89
C ASP A 451 -18.16 0.60 8.07
N GLY A 452 -17.74 0.76 9.33
CA GLY A 452 -16.36 1.02 9.74
C GLY A 452 -15.88 2.47 9.66
N GLU A 453 -16.69 3.39 9.15
CA GLU A 453 -16.36 4.82 9.13
C GLU A 453 -16.88 5.51 10.40
N LEU A 454 -16.06 6.39 11.00
CA LEU A 454 -16.47 7.15 12.18
C LEU A 454 -17.16 8.45 11.78
N VAL A 455 -18.32 8.71 12.38
CA VAL A 455 -19.08 9.95 12.24
C VAL A 455 -19.30 10.57 13.61
N ASP A 456 -18.90 11.83 13.79
CA ASP A 456 -19.31 12.64 14.92
C ASP A 456 -20.75 13.11 14.70
N VAL A 457 -21.67 12.59 15.51
CA VAL A 457 -23.12 12.82 15.35
C VAL A 457 -23.52 14.25 15.78
N ARG A 458 -22.65 14.95 16.50
CA ARG A 458 -22.90 16.31 16.99
C ARG A 458 -22.46 17.35 15.97
N SER A 459 -21.27 17.20 15.39
CA SER A 459 -20.77 18.13 14.36
C SER A 459 -21.19 17.74 12.95
N GLY A 460 -21.42 16.44 12.68
CA GLY A 460 -21.62 15.89 11.34
C GLY A 460 -20.31 15.62 10.59
N ASP A 461 -19.16 15.81 11.24
CA ASP A 461 -17.86 15.48 10.66
C ASP A 461 -17.69 13.96 10.58
N SER A 462 -16.98 13.49 9.56
CA SER A 462 -16.67 12.07 9.39
C SER A 462 -15.19 11.87 9.11
N VAL A 463 -14.64 10.79 9.67
CA VAL A 463 -13.32 10.29 9.33
C VAL A 463 -13.52 9.04 8.48
N GLN A 464 -13.20 9.17 7.19
CA GLN A 464 -13.29 8.06 6.24
C GLN A 464 -12.08 7.16 6.37
N LEU A 465 -12.32 5.86 6.28
CA LEU A 465 -11.27 4.90 5.98
C LEU A 465 -10.74 5.19 4.56
N ALA A 466 -9.43 5.32 4.40
CA ALA A 466 -8.83 5.30 3.06
C ALA A 466 -9.26 4.01 2.35
N ALA A 467 -9.58 4.10 1.05
CA ALA A 467 -9.83 2.91 0.24
C ALA A 467 -8.52 2.11 0.10
N ASP A 468 -8.63 0.78 0.06
CA ASP A 468 -7.48 -0.14 -0.07
C ASP A 468 -6.77 0.00 -1.42
#